data_AF-A0A6N2JSD2-F1
#
_entry.id   AF-A0A6N2JSD2-F1
#
_cell.length_a   1.000
_cell.length_b   1.000
_cell.length_c   1.000
_cell.angle_alpha   90.00
_cell.angle_beta   90.00
_cell.angle_gamma   90.00
#
_symmetry.space_group_name_H-M   'P 1'
#
loop_
_entity.id
_entity.type
_entity.pdbx_description
1 polymer ?
#
loop_
_entity_poly.entity_id
_entity_poly.type
_entity_poly.pdbx_seq_one_letter_code
_entity_poly.pdbx_strand_id
1 'polypeptide(L)'
;MGMVKKLCSAYKLLLGINFEEKAFYDILKSVAPKYEFTYPEDKLIKLAREVKSIVDDKAKYTDWSQREDIKAELKVTLILVLAENDYPPVPKDEVFKEIFEQAENFKKYNQE
;
A
#
# COMPACT_ATOMS: atom_id res chain seq x y z
N MET A 1 -21.61 4.85 19.67
CA MET A 1 -20.50 3.96 19.25
C MET A 1 -20.81 3.06 18.03
N GLY A 2 -22.07 2.82 17.64
CA GLY A 2 -22.43 1.84 16.60
C GLY A 2 -22.44 2.32 15.13
N MET A 3 -22.55 3.64 14.87
CA MET A 3 -22.61 4.16 13.49
C MET A 3 -21.25 4.18 12.77
N VAL A 4 -20.15 4.45 13.49
CA VAL A 4 -18.81 4.55 12.91
C VAL A 4 -18.32 3.19 12.36
N LYS A 5 -18.60 2.09 13.07
CA LYS A 5 -18.24 0.73 12.61
C LYS A 5 -19.04 0.28 11.39
N LYS A 6 -20.31 0.71 11.27
CA LYS A 6 -21.18 0.41 10.12
C LYS A 6 -20.74 1.15 8.85
N LEU A 7 -20.30 2.41 8.98
CA LEU A 7 -19.78 3.22 7.88
C LEU A 7 -18.45 2.68 7.34
N CYS A 8 -17.56 2.23 8.24
CA CYS A 8 -16.26 1.65 7.88
C CYS A 8 -16.39 0.31 7.10
N SER A 9 -17.40 -0.51 7.46
CA SER A 9 -17.70 -1.76 6.75
C SER A 9 -18.37 -1.52 5.38
N ALA A 10 -19.22 -0.50 5.26
CA ALA A 10 -19.86 -0.12 3.99
C ALA A 10 -18.88 0.50 2.98
N TYR A 11 -17.90 1.28 3.43
CA TYR A 11 -16.86 1.85 2.56
C TYR A 11 -15.97 0.77 1.90
N LYS A 12 -15.78 -0.37 2.57
CA LYS A 12 -15.00 -1.52 2.06
C LYS A 12 -15.69 -2.19 0.86
N LEU A 13 -17.03 -2.19 0.82
CA LEU A 13 -17.83 -2.67 -0.32
C LEU A 13 -17.88 -1.67 -1.48
N LEU A 14 -17.73 -0.36 -1.21
CA LEU A 14 -17.84 0.72 -2.19
C LEU A 14 -16.62 0.87 -3.11
N LEU A 15 -15.42 0.59 -2.59
CA LEU A 15 -14.16 0.75 -3.35
C LEU A 15 -13.83 -0.46 -4.23
N GLY A 16 -14.47 -1.61 -4.01
CA GLY A 16 -14.21 -2.84 -4.77
C GLY A 16 -12.78 -3.37 -4.61
N ILE A 17 -12.14 -3.14 -3.46
CA ILE A 17 -10.79 -3.61 -3.13
C ILE A 17 -10.78 -4.56 -1.94
N ASN A 18 -9.85 -5.50 -1.92
CA ASN A 18 -9.70 -6.47 -0.83
C ASN A 18 -9.04 -5.82 0.42
N PHE A 19 -8.87 -6.60 1.49
CA PHE A 19 -8.33 -6.09 2.75
C PHE A 19 -6.87 -5.60 2.64
N GLU A 20 -6.02 -6.35 1.94
CA GLU A 20 -4.60 -5.99 1.76
C GLU A 20 -4.45 -4.75 0.88
N GLU A 21 -5.17 -4.73 -0.25
CA GLU A 21 -5.25 -3.56 -1.15
C GLU A 21 -5.74 -2.32 -0.41
N LYS A 22 -6.73 -2.47 0.49
CA LYS A 22 -7.21 -1.37 1.32
C LYS A 22 -6.12 -0.81 2.23
N ALA A 23 -5.28 -1.66 2.83
CA ALA A 23 -4.21 -1.18 3.70
C ALA A 23 -3.20 -0.32 2.93
N PHE A 24 -2.80 -0.75 1.72
CA PHE A 24 -1.93 0.05 0.86
C PHE A 24 -2.61 1.34 0.39
N TYR A 25 -3.90 1.28 0.05
CA TYR A 25 -4.71 2.45 -0.27
C TYR A 25 -4.74 3.46 0.89
N ASP A 26 -4.97 3.01 2.13
CA ASP A 26 -5.04 3.86 3.31
C ASP A 26 -3.68 4.55 3.57
N ILE A 27 -2.57 3.81 3.43
CA ILE A 27 -1.21 4.36 3.55
C ILE A 27 -1.01 5.47 2.52
N LEU A 28 -1.22 5.18 1.23
CA LEU A 28 -1.05 6.18 0.17
C LEU A 28 -1.97 7.39 0.38
N LYS A 29 -3.24 7.18 0.75
CA LYS A 29 -4.20 8.26 1.03
C LYS A 29 -3.73 9.16 2.18
N SER A 30 -3.09 8.60 3.19
CA SER A 30 -2.62 9.35 4.37
C SER A 30 -1.52 10.38 4.04
N VAL A 31 -0.88 10.24 2.88
CA VAL A 31 0.21 11.09 2.42
C VAL A 31 -0.30 12.39 1.79
N ALA A 32 -1.44 12.34 1.12
CA ALA A 32 -2.10 13.49 0.49
C ALA A 32 -2.26 14.71 1.41
N PRO A 33 -2.83 14.58 2.63
CA PRO A 33 -2.97 15.72 3.54
C PRO A 33 -1.63 16.19 4.13
N LYS A 34 -0.60 15.32 4.23
CA LYS A 34 0.72 15.69 4.77
C LYS A 34 1.50 16.62 3.84
N TYR A 35 1.28 16.49 2.53
CA TYR A 35 1.98 17.26 1.49
C TYR A 35 1.03 18.14 0.66
N GLU A 36 -0.19 18.35 1.16
CA GLU A 36 -1.19 19.26 0.59
C GLU A 36 -1.49 19.03 -0.91
N PHE A 37 -1.48 17.77 -1.37
CA PHE A 37 -1.87 17.42 -2.73
C PHE A 37 -3.20 16.66 -2.76
N THR A 38 -3.83 16.69 -3.93
CA THR A 38 -4.98 15.85 -4.24
C THR A 38 -4.58 14.80 -5.27
N TYR A 39 -5.14 13.61 -5.13
CA TYR A 39 -4.89 12.52 -6.06
C TYR A 39 -6.22 11.78 -6.31
N PRO A 40 -6.59 11.52 -7.58
CA PRO A 40 -7.88 10.91 -7.90
C PRO A 40 -8.08 9.55 -7.21
N GLU A 41 -9.27 9.32 -6.66
CA GLU A 41 -9.55 8.13 -5.87
C GLU A 41 -9.50 6.84 -6.72
N ASP A 42 -9.93 6.90 -7.98
CA ASP A 42 -9.82 5.81 -8.95
C ASP A 42 -8.36 5.43 -9.25
N LYS A 43 -7.50 6.44 -9.45
CA LYS A 43 -6.05 6.24 -9.61
C LYS A 43 -5.42 5.69 -8.33
N LEU A 44 -5.90 6.09 -7.16
CA LEU A 44 -5.41 5.61 -5.86
C LEU A 44 -5.73 4.13 -5.64
N ILE A 45 -6.95 3.73 -5.99
CA ILE A 45 -7.37 2.32 -5.97
C ILE A 45 -6.51 1.49 -6.92
N LYS A 46 -6.28 1.96 -8.16
CA LYS A 46 -5.44 1.27 -9.15
C LYS A 46 -4.01 1.12 -8.62
N LEU A 47 -3.42 2.20 -8.12
CA LEU A 47 -2.09 2.21 -7.55
C LEU A 47 -1.94 1.26 -6.36
N ALA A 48 -2.93 1.22 -5.46
CA ALA A 48 -2.91 0.30 -4.32
C ALA A 48 -2.89 -1.18 -4.75
N ARG A 49 -3.62 -1.52 -5.82
CA ARG A 49 -3.60 -2.88 -6.41
C ARG A 49 -2.24 -3.22 -7.02
N GLU A 50 -1.61 -2.26 -7.71
CA GLU A 50 -0.27 -2.46 -8.28
C GLU A 50 0.78 -2.63 -7.18
N VAL A 51 0.75 -1.79 -6.13
CA VAL A 51 1.61 -1.94 -4.94
C VAL A 51 1.46 -3.33 -4.33
N LYS A 52 0.22 -3.81 -4.17
CA LYS A 52 -0.06 -5.17 -3.68
C LYS A 52 0.58 -6.23 -4.56
N SER A 53 0.44 -6.13 -5.88
CA SER A 53 1.04 -7.10 -6.82
C SER A 53 2.57 -7.14 -6.74
N ILE A 54 3.22 -5.98 -6.58
CA ILE A 54 4.68 -5.90 -6.46
C ILE A 54 5.12 -6.51 -5.12
N VAL A 55 4.42 -6.16 -4.04
CA VAL A 55 4.69 -6.72 -2.71
C VAL A 55 4.54 -8.24 -2.73
N ASP A 56 3.47 -8.79 -3.30
CA ASP A 56 3.27 -10.23 -3.41
C ASP A 56 4.42 -10.93 -4.15
N ASP A 57 4.86 -10.35 -5.28
CA ASP A 57 5.95 -10.93 -6.07
C ASP A 57 7.28 -10.98 -5.30
N LYS A 58 7.57 -9.96 -4.47
CA LYS A 58 8.79 -9.95 -3.65
C LYS A 58 8.63 -10.72 -2.35
N ALA A 59 7.44 -10.71 -1.75
CA ALA A 59 7.15 -11.36 -0.48
C ALA A 59 7.02 -12.89 -0.60
N LYS A 60 7.03 -13.45 -1.82
CA LYS A 60 7.05 -14.91 -2.05
C LYS A 60 8.26 -15.61 -1.43
N TYR A 61 9.40 -14.92 -1.30
CA TYR A 61 10.62 -15.50 -0.69
C TYR A 61 10.53 -15.48 0.84
N THR A 62 10.70 -16.62 1.51
CA THR A 62 10.54 -16.78 2.98
C THR A 62 11.24 -15.69 3.81
N ASP A 63 12.44 -15.29 3.41
CA ASP A 63 13.36 -14.38 4.09
C ASP A 63 13.42 -12.96 3.49
N TRP A 64 12.51 -12.60 2.57
CA TRP A 64 12.56 -11.32 1.84
C TRP A 64 12.71 -10.08 2.75
N SER A 65 12.09 -10.11 3.92
CA SER A 65 12.10 -8.98 4.87
C SER A 65 13.41 -8.82 5.63
N GLN A 66 14.32 -9.79 5.57
CA GLN A 66 15.66 -9.68 6.15
C GLN A 66 16.72 -9.34 5.09
N ARG A 67 16.33 -9.32 3.82
CA ARG A 67 17.23 -9.10 2.70
C ARG A 67 17.21 -7.67 2.21
N GLU A 68 18.31 -6.95 2.44
CA GLU A 68 18.46 -5.55 2.04
C GLU A 68 18.40 -5.35 0.54
N ASP A 69 18.93 -6.29 -0.24
CA ASP A 69 18.92 -6.24 -1.70
C ASP A 69 17.50 -6.39 -2.27
N ILE A 70 16.69 -7.30 -1.71
CA ILE A 70 15.27 -7.43 -2.08
C ILE A 70 14.49 -6.18 -1.67
N LYS A 71 14.74 -5.63 -0.47
CA LYS A 71 14.09 -4.38 -0.03
C LYS A 71 14.47 -3.21 -0.92
N ALA A 72 15.72 -3.10 -1.34
CA ALA A 72 16.18 -2.05 -2.25
C ALA A 72 15.51 -2.18 -3.62
N GLU A 73 15.45 -3.39 -4.17
CA GLU A 73 14.75 -3.65 -5.44
C GLU A 73 13.25 -3.31 -5.35
N LEU A 74 12.60 -3.69 -4.25
CA LEU A 74 11.20 -3.36 -3.99
C LEU A 74 11.00 -1.84 -3.90
N LYS A 75 11.89 -1.10 -3.22
CA LYS A 75 11.84 0.37 -3.16
C LYS A 75 11.94 0.99 -4.56
N VAL A 76 12.89 0.54 -5.39
CA VAL A 76 13.05 1.05 -6.76
C VAL A 76 11.79 0.78 -7.58
N THR A 77 11.26 -0.44 -7.49
CA THR A 77 10.04 -0.83 -8.20
C THR A 77 8.84 0.02 -7.78
N LEU A 78 8.69 0.27 -6.47
CA LEU A 78 7.64 1.17 -5.95
C LEU A 78 7.84 2.61 -6.44
N ILE A 79 9.07 3.12 -6.49
CA ILE A 79 9.35 4.46 -7.03
C ILE A 79 8.88 4.57 -8.48
N LEU A 80 9.18 3.57 -9.31
CA LEU A 80 8.79 3.54 -10.72
C LEU A 80 7.27 3.51 -10.86
N VAL A 81 6.58 2.64 -10.13
CA VAL A 81 5.11 2.51 -10.21
C VAL A 81 4.39 3.77 -9.71
N LEU A 82 4.92 4.43 -8.67
CA LEU A 82 4.41 5.74 -8.24
C LEU A 82 4.55 6.78 -9.36
N ALA A 83 5.70 6.81 -10.05
CA ALA A 83 5.92 7.73 -11.16
C ALA A 83 5.03 7.42 -12.38
N GLU A 84 4.86 6.15 -12.73
CA GLU A 84 4.01 5.70 -13.84
C GLU A 84 2.53 6.02 -13.64
N ASN A 85 2.08 6.13 -12.39
CA ASN A 85 0.69 6.49 -12.07
C ASN A 85 0.50 8.01 -11.82
N ASP A 86 1.50 8.85 -12.11
CA ASP A 86 1.50 10.29 -11.83
C ASP A 86 1.32 10.63 -10.33
N TYR A 87 1.76 9.75 -9.44
CA TYR A 87 1.69 10.02 -8.01
C TYR A 87 2.72 11.11 -7.64
N PRO A 88 2.32 12.20 -6.97
CA PRO A 88 3.22 13.31 -6.70
C PRO A 88 4.52 12.88 -6.01
N PRO A 89 5.68 13.44 -6.44
CA PRO A 89 6.96 13.13 -5.81
C PRO A 89 6.99 13.72 -4.40
N VAL A 90 6.81 12.85 -3.41
CA VAL A 90 6.86 13.18 -1.98
C VAL A 90 8.02 12.45 -1.31
N PRO A 91 8.52 12.91 -0.15
CA PRO A 91 9.42 12.13 0.69
C PRO A 91 8.78 10.77 1.04
N LYS A 92 9.46 9.68 0.66
CA LYS A 92 8.87 8.35 0.59
C LYS A 92 9.27 7.43 1.75
N ASP A 93 10.15 7.87 2.64
CA ASP A 93 10.73 6.99 3.66
C ASP A 93 9.70 6.43 4.63
N GLU A 94 8.79 7.28 5.13
CA GLU A 94 7.69 6.84 6.02
C GLU A 94 6.69 5.95 5.27
N VAL A 95 6.33 6.33 4.05
CA VAL A 95 5.39 5.57 3.19
C VAL A 95 5.92 4.17 2.90
N PHE A 96 7.18 4.06 2.51
CA PHE A 96 7.83 2.78 2.23
C PHE A 96 7.97 1.92 3.49
N LYS A 97 8.27 2.54 4.63
CA LYS A 97 8.31 1.85 5.91
C LYS A 97 6.94 1.23 6.22
N GLU A 98 5.86 2.00 6.13
CA GLU A 98 4.50 1.49 6.41
C GLU A 98 4.08 0.39 5.42
N ILE A 99 4.37 0.55 4.12
CA ILE A 99 4.10 -0.49 3.11
C ILE A 99 4.84 -1.78 3.46
N PHE A 100 6.10 -1.69 3.86
CA PHE A 100 6.90 -2.87 4.22
C PHE A 100 6.41 -3.52 5.51
N GLU A 101 6.03 -2.74 6.52
CA GLU A 101 5.44 -3.26 7.75
C GLU A 101 4.11 -3.98 7.46
N GLN A 102 3.24 -3.44 6.62
CA GLN A 102 2.01 -4.12 6.22
C GLN A 102 2.29 -5.41 5.44
N ALA A 103 3.23 -5.37 4.49
CA ALA A 103 3.66 -6.55 3.73
C ALA A 103 4.19 -7.67 4.64
N GLU A 104 5.02 -7.32 5.63
CA GLU A 104 5.56 -8.27 6.60
C GLU A 104 4.44 -8.85 7.48
N ASN A 105 3.48 -8.03 7.89
CA ASN A 105 2.34 -8.48 8.69
C ASN A 105 1.42 -9.41 7.91
N PHE A 106 1.07 -9.10 6.66
CA PHE A 106 0.26 -9.99 5.83
C PHE A 106 0.93 -11.35 5.66
N LYS A 107 2.25 -11.39 5.41
CA LYS A 107 2.97 -12.65 5.33
C LYS A 107 2.93 -13.47 6.63
N LYS A 108 3.07 -12.80 7.79
CA LYS A 108 3.03 -13.47 9.11
C LYS A 108 1.66 -14.08 9.42
N TYR A 109 0.58 -13.46 8.96
CA TYR A 109 -0.80 -13.86 9.27
C TYR A 109 -1.53 -14.59 8.12
N ASN A 110 -0.95 -14.66 6.92
CA ASN A 110 -1.48 -15.44 5.78
C ASN A 110 -1.02 -16.92 5.79
N GLN A 111 -0.39 -17.40 6.87
CA GLN A 111 -0.02 -18.83 7.04
C GLN A 111 -0.99 -19.62 7.93
N GLU A 112 -2.22 -19.12 8.15
CA GLU A 112 -3.33 -19.89 8.77
C GLU A 112 -4.32 -20.43 7.72
#